data_AF-A0A5M3MAU5-F1
#
_entry.id   AF-A0A5M3MAU5-F1
#
_cell.length_a   1.000
_cell.length_b   1.000
_cell.length_c   1.000
_cell.angle_alpha   90.00
_cell.angle_beta   90.00
_cell.angle_gamma   90.00
#
_symmetry.space_group_name_H-M   'P 1'
#
loop_
_entity.id
_entity.type
_entity.pdbx_description
1 polymer ?
#
loop_
_entity_poly.entity_id
_entity_poly.type
_entity_poly.pdbx_seq_one_letter_code
_entity_poly.pdbx_strand_id
1 'polypeptide(L)'
;MMREQGIQHVSPQLLGDVDLVRAFGFASLTLLLWEHLITLPDEIQLIWPSRWTSVKVLFLISRYGNLVVQAVIVAEQTGAVFHPTPSFCFAFVLFRALYQWLAFSVIHVLILIRAWAIRQRSRNATITLITIFVLYTFCSVAFEIVNMLSSSYQAEITDGMCTRILPSPSWVIWIVGLMLEVAVLVLNLTSLHGQFPSQYKPLSPFVQALYRDSILFFVGVLAGTFFNLSSWVIYNARPRNYMSDLISTAVVSIAGQRLSLSMRKMNLRMTELTASQMSKIIDQQINAIPGLRGGGLVMEDESTLDVENTPRLPSETEICEPSGSNIPDV
;
A
#
# COMPACT_ATOMS: atom_id res chain seq x y z
N MET A 1 -35.83 45.25 -4.43
CA MET A 1 -35.57 45.04 -2.98
C MET A 1 -35.02 43.62 -2.78
N MET A 2 -33.87 43.34 -3.41
CA MET A 2 -33.17 42.05 -3.42
C MET A 2 -31.68 42.38 -3.46
N ARG A 3 -30.87 41.63 -2.68
CA ARG A 3 -29.40 41.73 -2.52
C ARG A 3 -28.91 42.49 -1.27
N GLU A 4 -29.19 41.94 -0.10
CA GLU A 4 -28.31 42.03 1.08
C GLU A 4 -28.47 40.73 1.89
N GLN A 5 -27.99 39.61 1.35
CA GLN A 5 -27.59 38.48 2.20
C GLN A 5 -26.09 38.62 2.43
N GLY A 6 -25.74 38.71 3.70
CA GLY A 6 -24.45 39.18 4.20
C GLY A 6 -23.27 38.57 3.48
N ILE A 7 -22.44 39.45 2.91
CA ILE A 7 -21.03 39.17 2.67
C ILE A 7 -20.43 38.95 4.07
N GLN A 8 -20.37 37.70 4.51
CA GLN A 8 -19.55 37.31 5.64
C GLN A 8 -18.14 37.79 5.29
N HIS A 9 -17.64 38.81 6.00
CA HIS A 9 -16.31 39.36 5.74
C HIS A 9 -15.27 38.24 5.96
N VAL A 10 -14.92 37.54 4.89
CA VAL A 10 -13.86 36.54 4.92
C VAL A 10 -12.58 37.28 5.24
N SER A 11 -12.00 37.02 6.41
CA SER A 11 -10.79 37.71 6.82
C SER A 11 -9.66 37.35 5.85
N PRO A 12 -8.74 38.27 5.52
CA PRO A 12 -7.58 37.97 4.67
C PRO A 12 -6.74 36.79 5.18
N GLN A 13 -6.76 36.58 6.50
CA GLN A 13 -6.08 35.47 7.15
C GLN A 13 -6.74 34.12 6.82
N LEU A 14 -8.07 34.07 6.75
CA LEU A 14 -8.82 32.86 6.42
C LEU A 14 -8.62 32.45 4.96
N LEU A 15 -8.56 33.42 4.03
CA LEU A 15 -8.21 33.17 2.63
C LEU A 15 -6.80 32.60 2.51
N GLY A 16 -5.82 33.21 3.20
CA GLY A 16 -4.45 32.69 3.21
C GLY A 16 -4.33 31.27 3.78
N ASP A 17 -5.17 30.92 4.75
CA ASP A 17 -5.23 29.55 5.30
C ASP A 17 -5.78 28.55 4.27
N VAL A 18 -6.84 28.92 3.54
CA VAL A 18 -7.41 28.09 2.47
C VAL A 18 -6.42 27.90 1.32
N ASP A 19 -5.74 28.97 0.90
CA ASP A 19 -4.75 28.91 -0.19
C ASP A 19 -3.56 28.03 0.17
N LEU A 20 -3.11 28.06 1.44
CA LEU A 20 -2.10 27.13 1.93
C LEU A 20 -2.59 25.68 1.86
N VAL A 21 -3.81 25.38 2.30
CA VAL A 21 -4.38 24.03 2.21
C VAL A 21 -4.43 23.55 0.76
N ARG A 22 -4.87 24.40 -0.18
CA ARG A 22 -4.89 24.09 -1.61
C ARG A 22 -3.49 23.82 -2.16
N ALA A 23 -2.51 24.66 -1.82
CA ALA A 23 -1.12 24.50 -2.28
C ALA A 23 -0.51 23.18 -1.79
N PHE A 24 -0.73 22.82 -0.52
CA PHE A 24 -0.31 21.52 0.02
C PHE A 24 -1.06 20.35 -0.63
N GLY A 25 -2.35 20.51 -0.94
CA GLY A 25 -3.13 19.52 -1.68
C GLY A 25 -2.56 19.25 -3.07
N PHE A 26 -2.25 20.30 -3.84
CA PHE A 26 -1.60 20.16 -5.15
C PHE A 26 -0.21 19.56 -5.05
N ALA A 27 0.60 19.98 -4.08
CA ALA A 27 1.93 19.41 -3.85
C ALA A 27 1.84 17.91 -3.52
N SER A 28 0.89 17.52 -2.67
CA SER A 28 0.62 16.13 -2.31
C SER A 28 0.22 15.28 -3.51
N LEU A 29 -0.74 15.75 -4.31
CA LEU A 29 -1.21 15.04 -5.50
C LEU A 29 -0.11 14.92 -6.55
N THR A 30 0.68 15.98 -6.75
CA THR A 30 1.82 15.98 -7.68
C THR A 30 2.87 14.98 -7.24
N LEU A 31 3.20 14.95 -5.93
CA LEU A 31 4.15 14.00 -5.38
C LEU A 31 3.68 12.55 -5.55
N LEU A 32 2.38 12.28 -5.32
CA LEU A 32 1.80 10.97 -5.56
C LEU A 32 1.85 10.57 -7.04
N LEU A 33 1.45 11.47 -7.95
CA LEU A 33 1.49 11.22 -9.39
C LEU A 33 2.92 10.94 -9.85
N TRP A 34 3.88 11.77 -9.42
CA TRP A 34 5.30 11.57 -9.70
C TRP A 34 5.77 10.20 -9.24
N GLU A 35 5.44 9.81 -8.00
CA GLU A 35 5.79 8.49 -7.47
C GLU A 35 5.19 7.36 -8.32
N HIS A 36 3.93 7.48 -8.74
CA HIS A 36 3.28 6.48 -9.59
C HIS A 36 4.04 6.29 -10.90
N LEU A 37 4.42 7.39 -11.57
CA LEU A 37 5.13 7.34 -12.84
C LEU A 37 6.50 6.67 -12.72
N ILE A 38 7.29 7.02 -11.71
CA ILE A 38 8.66 6.46 -11.57
C ILE A 38 8.66 5.00 -11.09
N THR A 39 7.60 4.56 -10.39
CA THR A 39 7.49 3.17 -9.92
C THR A 39 6.68 2.27 -10.86
N LEU A 40 6.05 2.83 -11.89
CA LEU A 40 5.25 2.10 -12.87
C LEU A 40 6.04 0.98 -13.59
N PRO A 41 7.32 1.15 -13.99
CA PRO A 41 8.07 0.07 -14.63
C PRO A 41 8.28 -1.14 -13.70
N ASP A 42 8.67 -0.88 -12.45
CA ASP A 42 8.83 -1.92 -11.43
C ASP A 42 7.46 -2.59 -11.13
N GLU A 43 6.36 -1.83 -11.12
CA GLU A 43 5.01 -2.36 -10.96
C GLU A 43 4.61 -3.30 -12.10
N ILE A 44 4.78 -2.87 -13.35
CA ILE A 44 4.53 -3.68 -14.57
C ILE A 44 5.31 -4.98 -14.52
N GLN A 45 6.57 -4.94 -14.11
CA GLN A 45 7.41 -6.13 -14.04
C GLN A 45 7.05 -7.07 -12.88
N LEU A 46 6.73 -6.54 -11.69
CA LEU A 46 6.65 -7.32 -10.45
C LEU A 46 5.23 -7.70 -10.03
N ILE A 47 4.21 -6.97 -10.47
CA ILE A 47 2.84 -7.09 -9.96
C ILE A 47 1.87 -7.58 -11.02
N TRP A 48 1.94 -7.03 -12.23
CA TRP A 48 1.03 -7.40 -13.32
C TRP A 48 1.13 -8.88 -13.73
N PRO A 49 2.32 -9.48 -13.94
CA PRO A 49 2.42 -10.90 -14.30
C PRO A 49 2.13 -11.85 -13.12
N SER A 50 2.12 -11.36 -11.89
CA SER A 50 1.80 -12.19 -10.71
C SER A 50 0.34 -12.64 -10.74
N ARG A 51 0.08 -13.86 -10.26
CA ARG A 51 -1.27 -14.40 -10.02
C ARG A 51 -2.11 -13.43 -9.17
N TRP A 52 -3.41 -13.40 -9.43
CA TRP A 52 -4.37 -12.65 -8.61
C TRP A 52 -4.40 -13.23 -7.20
N THR A 53 -4.06 -12.38 -6.22
CA THR A 53 -4.02 -12.69 -4.79
C THR A 53 -4.64 -11.54 -4.03
N SER A 54 -5.14 -11.79 -2.82
CA SER A 54 -5.68 -10.72 -1.96
C SER A 54 -4.68 -9.59 -1.72
N VAL A 55 -3.38 -9.92 -1.65
CA VAL A 55 -2.29 -8.94 -1.52
C VAL A 55 -2.14 -8.07 -2.77
N LYS A 56 -2.28 -8.65 -3.98
CA LYS A 56 -2.26 -7.89 -5.24
C LYS A 56 -3.45 -6.93 -5.31
N VAL A 57 -4.64 -7.40 -4.98
CA VAL A 57 -5.86 -6.57 -4.96
C VAL A 57 -5.71 -5.42 -3.97
N LEU A 58 -5.29 -5.71 -2.74
CA LEU A 58 -5.10 -4.68 -1.71
C LEU A 58 -4.03 -3.65 -2.12
N PHE A 59 -2.93 -4.09 -2.73
CA PHE A 59 -1.91 -3.19 -3.25
C PHE A 59 -2.48 -2.24 -4.32
N LEU A 60 -3.20 -2.77 -5.31
CA LEU A 60 -3.77 -1.98 -6.40
C LEU A 60 -4.84 -1.00 -5.90
N ILE A 61 -5.75 -1.47 -5.02
CA ILE A 61 -6.77 -0.61 -4.39
C ILE A 61 -6.10 0.49 -3.58
N SER A 62 -5.08 0.16 -2.77
CA SER A 62 -4.37 1.17 -1.99
C SER A 62 -3.68 2.18 -2.90
N ARG A 63 -2.97 1.73 -3.92
CA ARG A 63 -2.21 2.60 -4.83
C ARG A 63 -3.11 3.54 -5.63
N TYR A 64 -4.01 2.97 -6.44
CA TYR A 64 -4.89 3.75 -7.31
C TYR A 64 -6.04 4.43 -6.55
N GLY A 65 -6.54 3.79 -5.48
CA GLY A 65 -7.58 4.37 -4.64
C GLY A 65 -7.08 5.61 -3.90
N ASN A 66 -5.86 5.59 -3.34
CA ASN A 66 -5.27 6.79 -2.74
C ASN A 66 -5.12 7.91 -3.77
N LEU A 67 -4.67 7.60 -4.99
CA LEU A 67 -4.53 8.60 -6.04
C LEU A 67 -5.86 9.25 -6.41
N VAL A 68 -6.89 8.44 -6.65
CA VAL A 68 -8.23 8.93 -7.03
C VAL A 68 -8.86 9.73 -5.90
N VAL A 69 -8.82 9.22 -4.67
CA VAL A 69 -9.47 9.90 -3.54
C VAL A 69 -8.76 11.22 -3.21
N GLN A 70 -7.43 11.28 -3.26
CA GLN A 70 -6.72 12.55 -3.10
C GLN A 70 -7.07 13.55 -4.21
N ALA A 71 -7.18 13.10 -5.47
CA ALA A 71 -7.62 13.97 -6.55
C ALA A 71 -9.03 14.53 -6.32
N VAL A 72 -9.96 13.70 -5.82
CA VAL A 72 -11.32 14.15 -5.45
C VAL A 72 -11.30 15.16 -4.32
N ILE A 73 -10.47 14.96 -3.28
CA ILE A 73 -10.34 15.92 -2.18
C ILE A 73 -9.76 17.24 -2.67
N VAL A 74 -8.72 17.22 -3.51
CA VAL A 74 -8.14 18.45 -4.11
C VAL A 74 -9.16 19.16 -5.02
N ALA A 75 -9.95 18.40 -5.78
CA ALA A 75 -11.01 18.96 -6.62
C ALA A 75 -12.09 19.66 -5.79
N GLU A 76 -12.43 19.14 -4.61
CA GLU A 76 -13.35 19.82 -3.69
C GLU A 76 -12.70 21.05 -3.02
N GLN A 77 -11.44 20.96 -2.59
CA GLN A 77 -10.71 22.09 -2.00
C GLN A 77 -10.57 23.29 -2.94
N THR A 78 -10.61 23.05 -4.25
CA THR A 78 -10.53 24.09 -5.31
C THR A 78 -11.89 24.55 -5.80
N GLY A 79 -12.99 23.97 -5.28
CA GLY A 79 -14.36 24.26 -5.71
C GLY A 79 -14.75 23.62 -7.05
N ALA A 80 -13.91 22.77 -7.65
CA ALA A 80 -14.23 22.05 -8.88
C ALA A 80 -15.30 20.97 -8.66
N VAL A 81 -15.32 20.34 -7.48
CA VAL A 81 -16.40 19.46 -7.01
C VAL A 81 -17.07 20.13 -5.82
N PHE A 82 -18.18 20.81 -6.07
CA PHE A 82 -18.86 21.62 -5.06
C PHE A 82 -20.38 21.55 -5.21
N HIS A 83 -21.07 21.52 -4.08
CA HIS A 83 -22.51 21.73 -4.01
C HIS A 83 -22.83 22.59 -2.78
N PRO A 84 -23.64 23.67 -2.89
CA PRO A 84 -23.84 24.66 -1.83
C PRO A 84 -24.76 24.18 -0.69
N THR A 85 -24.93 22.88 -0.50
CA THR A 85 -25.80 22.32 0.54
C THR A 85 -25.01 21.91 1.78
N PRO A 86 -25.48 22.24 3.00
CA PRO A 86 -24.84 21.78 4.24
C PRO A 86 -24.72 20.24 4.32
N SER A 87 -25.69 19.51 3.76
CA SER A 87 -25.66 18.05 3.67
C SER A 87 -24.50 17.52 2.82
N PHE A 88 -24.14 18.23 1.74
CA PHE A 88 -23.00 17.86 0.90
C PHE A 88 -21.70 18.03 1.69
N CYS A 89 -21.50 19.19 2.33
CA CYS A 89 -20.28 19.40 3.13
C CYS A 89 -20.17 18.43 4.30
N PHE A 90 -21.28 18.12 4.99
CA PHE A 90 -21.26 17.11 6.05
C PHE A 90 -20.84 15.74 5.50
N ALA A 91 -21.44 15.29 4.39
CA ALA A 91 -21.09 14.02 3.76
C ALA A 91 -19.64 13.99 3.27
N PHE A 92 -19.14 15.10 2.72
CA PHE A 92 -17.77 15.19 2.21
C PHE A 92 -16.73 15.20 3.34
N VAL A 93 -16.99 15.92 4.44
CA VAL A 93 -16.15 15.88 5.64
C VAL A 93 -16.13 14.48 6.24
N LEU A 94 -17.27 13.79 6.30
CA LEU A 94 -17.33 12.39 6.73
C LEU A 94 -16.50 11.49 5.82
N PHE A 95 -16.67 11.62 4.51
CA PHE A 95 -15.91 10.86 3.52
C PHE A 95 -14.40 11.08 3.68
N ARG A 96 -13.94 12.33 3.84
CA ARG A 96 -12.54 12.68 4.07
C ARG A 96 -12.00 12.03 5.36
N ALA A 97 -12.75 12.13 6.46
CA ALA A 97 -12.35 11.54 7.75
C ALA A 97 -12.23 10.01 7.67
N LEU A 98 -13.21 9.34 7.06
CA LEU A 98 -13.19 7.88 6.89
C LEU A 98 -12.03 7.42 5.99
N TYR A 99 -11.78 8.15 4.90
CA TYR A 99 -10.66 7.87 4.01
C TYR A 99 -9.32 8.01 4.75
N GLN A 100 -9.12 9.12 5.47
CA GLN A 100 -7.90 9.36 6.22
C GLN A 100 -7.68 8.27 7.27
N TRP A 101 -8.71 7.94 8.05
CA TRP A 101 -8.65 6.84 9.01
C TRP A 101 -8.28 5.50 8.36
N LEU A 102 -8.91 5.17 7.22
CA LEU A 102 -8.63 3.94 6.49
C LEU A 102 -7.17 3.90 5.98
N ALA A 103 -6.68 5.01 5.42
CA ALA A 103 -5.32 5.12 4.94
C ALA A 103 -4.32 4.85 6.08
N PHE A 104 -4.43 5.58 7.19
CA PHE A 104 -3.56 5.40 8.36
C PHE A 104 -3.67 3.98 8.95
N SER A 105 -4.87 3.40 9.01
CA SER A 105 -5.07 2.02 9.49
C SER A 105 -4.31 0.99 8.66
N VAL A 106 -4.33 1.12 7.33
CA VAL A 106 -3.55 0.24 6.43
C VAL A 106 -2.06 0.31 6.74
N ILE A 107 -1.57 1.52 7.03
CA ILE A 107 -0.15 1.75 7.32
C ILE A 107 0.23 1.15 8.67
N HIS A 108 -0.58 1.36 9.71
CA HIS A 108 -0.33 0.75 11.00
C HIS A 108 -0.34 -0.78 10.92
N VAL A 109 -1.23 -1.37 10.13
CA VAL A 109 -1.19 -2.82 9.84
C VAL A 109 0.13 -3.23 9.17
N LEU A 110 0.61 -2.47 8.17
CA LEU A 110 1.90 -2.76 7.52
C LEU A 110 3.09 -2.68 8.49
N ILE A 111 3.10 -1.67 9.37
CA ILE A 111 4.07 -1.48 10.44
C ILE A 111 4.11 -2.71 11.36
N LEU A 112 2.93 -3.22 11.74
CA LEU A 112 2.79 -4.36 12.64
C LEU A 112 3.19 -5.69 11.99
N ILE A 113 2.77 -5.94 10.74
CA ILE A 113 3.17 -7.13 9.97
C ILE A 113 4.69 -7.23 9.90
N ARG A 114 5.37 -6.09 9.75
CA ARG A 114 6.84 -6.03 9.65
C ARG A 114 7.52 -6.27 10.98
N ALA A 115 7.04 -5.64 12.04
CA ALA A 115 7.50 -5.92 13.39
C ALA A 115 7.34 -7.41 13.74
N TRP A 116 6.22 -8.01 13.33
CA TRP A 116 5.94 -9.43 13.49
C TRP A 116 6.90 -10.33 12.70
N ALA A 117 7.17 -10.00 11.44
CA ALA A 117 8.11 -10.75 10.60
C ALA A 117 9.53 -10.75 11.18
N ILE A 118 9.98 -9.63 11.76
CA ILE A 118 11.30 -9.48 12.38
C ILE A 118 11.43 -10.29 13.69
N ARG A 119 10.36 -10.36 14.49
CA ARG A 119 10.32 -11.03 15.80
C ARG A 119 10.16 -12.55 15.73
N GLN A 120 10.46 -13.16 14.58
CA GLN A 120 10.41 -14.61 14.35
C GLN A 120 9.12 -15.27 14.90
N ARG A 121 7.97 -14.60 14.75
CA ARG A 121 6.65 -15.18 15.05
C ARG A 121 6.43 -15.59 16.51
N SER A 122 7.12 -14.98 17.48
CA SER A 122 6.85 -15.25 18.89
C SER A 122 5.37 -14.95 19.24
N ARG A 123 4.70 -15.94 19.84
CA ARG A 123 3.25 -15.88 20.13
C ARG A 123 2.90 -14.69 21.02
N ASN A 124 3.74 -14.39 22.00
CA ASN A 124 3.56 -13.28 22.92
C ASN A 124 3.65 -11.93 22.21
N ALA A 125 4.67 -11.70 21.36
CA ALA A 125 4.79 -10.46 20.61
C ALA A 125 3.63 -10.27 19.64
N THR A 126 3.16 -11.35 19.01
CA THR A 126 1.98 -11.31 18.12
C THR A 126 0.73 -10.88 18.88
N ILE A 127 0.47 -11.48 20.05
CA ILE A 127 -0.66 -11.12 20.91
C ILE A 127 -0.55 -9.65 21.34
N THR A 128 0.62 -9.21 21.82
CA THR A 128 0.83 -7.81 22.21
C THR A 128 0.56 -6.84 21.06
N LEU A 129 1.09 -7.10 19.86
CA LEU A 129 0.91 -6.24 18.69
C LEU A 129 -0.55 -6.15 18.24
N ILE A 130 -1.27 -7.29 18.22
CA ILE A 130 -2.70 -7.33 17.88
C ILE A 130 -3.52 -6.59 18.93
N THR A 131 -3.27 -6.82 20.22
CA THR A 131 -3.99 -6.15 21.30
C THR A 131 -3.81 -4.64 21.23
N ILE A 132 -2.58 -4.15 21.01
CA ILE A 132 -2.33 -2.71 20.87
C ILE A 132 -3.09 -2.16 19.66
N PHE A 133 -3.07 -2.85 18.51
CA PHE A 133 -3.78 -2.40 17.31
C PHE A 133 -5.30 -2.35 17.48
N VAL A 134 -5.89 -3.37 18.11
CA VAL A 134 -7.33 -3.45 18.36
C VAL A 134 -7.75 -2.33 19.32
N LEU A 135 -6.98 -2.10 20.39
CA LEU A 135 -7.23 -0.99 21.31
C LEU A 135 -7.11 0.37 20.62
N TYR A 136 -6.07 0.57 19.80
CA TYR A 136 -5.90 1.77 18.98
C TYR A 136 -7.10 2.00 18.05
N THR A 137 -7.50 0.96 17.33
CA THR A 137 -8.63 1.01 16.38
C THR A 137 -9.93 1.32 17.09
N PHE A 138 -10.19 0.66 18.21
CA PHE A 138 -11.39 0.89 19.02
C PHE A 138 -11.44 2.33 19.56
N CYS A 139 -10.35 2.80 20.16
CA CYS A 139 -10.27 4.16 20.70
C CYS A 139 -10.41 5.23 19.60
N SER A 140 -9.76 5.06 18.45
CA SER A 140 -9.84 6.01 17.33
C SER A 140 -11.25 6.09 16.74
N VAL A 141 -11.89 4.94 16.47
CA VAL A 141 -13.26 4.90 15.94
C VAL A 141 -14.27 5.45 16.94
N ALA A 142 -14.17 5.08 18.22
CA ALA A 142 -15.05 5.61 19.26
C ALA A 142 -14.92 7.13 19.38
N PHE A 143 -13.69 7.65 19.33
CA PHE A 143 -13.43 9.09 19.37
C PHE A 143 -14.01 9.82 18.16
N GLU A 144 -13.83 9.31 16.95
CA GLU A 144 -14.42 9.90 15.74
C GLU A 144 -15.95 9.90 15.77
N ILE A 145 -16.57 8.81 16.25
CA ILE A 145 -18.02 8.73 16.42
C ILE A 145 -18.51 9.78 17.43
N VAL A 146 -17.85 9.91 18.58
CA VAL A 146 -18.20 10.92 19.59
C VAL A 146 -18.06 12.33 19.01
N ASN A 147 -16.99 12.64 18.27
CA ASN A 147 -16.82 13.94 17.61
C ASN A 147 -17.90 14.20 16.55
N MET A 148 -18.32 13.17 15.82
CA MET A 148 -19.41 13.26 14.85
C MET A 148 -20.77 13.53 15.51
N LEU A 149 -21.05 12.90 16.65
CA LEU A 149 -22.35 13.01 17.35
C LEU A 149 -22.44 14.23 18.29
N SER A 150 -21.33 14.67 18.87
CA SER A 150 -21.29 15.79 19.83
C SER A 150 -21.29 17.17 19.17
N SER A 151 -21.07 17.23 17.85
CA SER A 151 -20.95 18.49 17.13
C SER A 151 -22.32 19.13 16.88
N SER A 152 -22.70 20.08 17.74
CA SER A 152 -23.63 21.16 17.42
C SER A 152 -23.10 22.18 16.40
N TYR A 153 -21.91 21.94 15.83
CA TYR A 153 -21.25 22.79 14.83
C TYR A 153 -21.51 22.26 13.41
N GLN A 154 -22.03 23.14 12.56
CA GLN A 154 -22.36 22.86 11.16
C GLN A 154 -21.06 22.79 10.33
N ALA A 155 -21.01 21.92 9.32
CA ALA A 155 -19.96 22.03 8.31
C ALA A 155 -20.12 23.38 7.58
N GLU A 156 -19.06 24.17 7.54
CA GLU A 156 -19.09 25.52 6.96
C GLU A 156 -18.38 25.53 5.60
N ILE A 157 -18.94 26.29 4.66
CA ILE A 157 -18.33 26.56 3.36
C ILE A 157 -17.45 27.79 3.52
N THR A 158 -16.14 27.59 3.47
CA THR A 158 -15.14 28.67 3.50
C THR A 158 -14.50 28.76 2.13
N ASP A 159 -14.79 29.82 1.37
CA ASP A 159 -14.25 30.04 0.02
C ASP A 159 -14.41 28.82 -0.91
N GLY A 160 -15.59 28.20 -0.90
CA GLY A 160 -15.89 27.02 -1.73
C GLY A 160 -15.32 25.68 -1.21
N MET A 161 -14.60 25.68 -0.09
CA MET A 161 -14.12 24.47 0.60
C MET A 161 -15.03 24.12 1.78
N CYS A 162 -15.40 22.86 1.89
CA CYS A 162 -16.06 22.30 3.06
C CYS A 162 -15.06 22.13 4.20
N THR A 163 -15.34 22.81 5.30
CA THR A 163 -14.50 22.84 6.50
C THR A 163 -15.32 22.44 7.72
N ARG A 164 -14.68 21.76 8.67
CA ARG A 164 -15.26 21.47 9.99
C ARG A 164 -14.27 21.87 11.06
N ILE A 165 -14.70 22.77 11.94
CA ILE A 165 -13.94 23.11 13.14
C ILE A 165 -14.24 22.03 14.18
N LEU A 166 -13.24 21.22 14.56
CA LEU A 166 -13.42 20.20 15.58
C LEU A 166 -13.17 20.80 16.96
N PRO A 167 -13.97 20.45 17.99
CA PRO A 167 -13.70 20.87 19.36
C PRO A 167 -12.34 20.35 19.86
N SER A 168 -11.66 21.17 20.65
CA SER A 168 -10.47 20.74 21.38
C SER A 168 -10.89 19.77 22.50
N PRO A 169 -10.22 18.60 22.67
CA PRO A 169 -8.94 18.23 22.08
C PRO A 169 -9.03 17.12 21.00
N SER A 170 -9.53 17.43 19.80
CA SER A 170 -9.56 16.51 18.64
C SER A 170 -8.19 15.97 18.21
N TRP A 171 -7.11 16.69 18.48
CA TRP A 171 -5.74 16.30 18.16
C TRP A 171 -5.21 15.08 18.93
N VAL A 172 -5.90 14.65 20.00
CA VAL A 172 -5.48 13.50 20.83
C VAL A 172 -5.41 12.19 20.04
N ILE A 173 -6.22 12.04 18.99
CA ILE A 173 -6.21 10.84 18.13
C ILE A 173 -4.83 10.60 17.49
N TRP A 174 -4.11 11.68 17.16
CA TRP A 174 -2.78 11.62 16.55
C TRP A 174 -1.71 11.17 17.55
N ILE A 175 -1.89 11.46 18.85
CA ILE A 175 -0.97 10.99 19.89
C ILE A 175 -0.99 9.46 19.97
N VAL A 176 -2.18 8.86 19.95
CA VAL A 176 -2.30 7.40 20.07
C VAL A 176 -1.60 6.71 18.89
N GLY A 177 -1.76 7.25 17.67
CA GLY A 177 -1.04 6.79 16.48
C GLY A 177 0.48 6.96 16.61
N LEU A 178 0.93 8.13 17.07
CA LEU A 178 2.35 8.41 17.28
C LEU A 178 2.98 7.47 18.33
N MET A 179 2.27 7.20 19.43
CA MET A 179 2.71 6.26 20.47
C MET A 179 2.88 4.85 19.91
N LEU A 180 1.94 4.40 19.08
CA LEU A 180 2.04 3.11 18.39
C LEU A 180 3.27 3.06 17.47
N GLU A 181 3.46 4.08 16.65
CA GLU A 181 4.59 4.17 15.72
C GLU A 181 5.94 4.16 16.45
N VAL A 182 6.07 4.96 17.51
CA VAL A 182 7.28 5.01 18.36
C VAL A 182 7.51 3.66 19.05
N ALA A 183 6.46 3.06 19.64
CA ALA A 183 6.58 1.77 20.30
C ALA A 183 7.06 0.69 19.32
N VAL A 184 6.49 0.64 18.12
CA VAL A 184 6.90 -0.32 17.10
C VAL A 184 8.31 -0.03 16.59
N LEU A 185 8.68 1.23 16.37
CA LEU A 185 10.05 1.60 15.99
C LEU A 185 11.06 1.13 17.05
N VAL A 186 10.81 1.40 18.33
CA VAL A 186 11.66 0.95 19.44
C VAL A 186 11.75 -0.58 19.48
N LEU A 187 10.63 -1.28 19.29
CA LEU A 187 10.60 -2.74 19.24
C LEU A 187 11.43 -3.31 18.07
N ASN A 188 11.45 -2.64 16.92
CA ASN A 188 12.26 -3.02 15.76
C ASN A 188 13.75 -2.74 16.00
N LEU A 189 14.10 -1.57 16.54
CA LEU A 189 15.48 -1.20 16.85
C LEU A 189 16.11 -2.11 17.93
N THR A 190 15.35 -2.40 18.98
CA THR A 190 15.80 -3.33 20.05
C THR A 190 15.96 -4.75 19.53
N SER A 191 15.07 -5.21 18.63
CA SER A 191 15.20 -6.52 17.98
C SER A 191 16.45 -6.58 17.10
N LEU A 192 16.79 -5.48 16.41
CA LEU A 192 18.00 -5.39 15.61
C LEU A 192 19.25 -5.47 16.50
N HIS A 193 19.32 -4.67 17.57
CA HIS A 193 20.44 -4.71 18.53
C HIS A 193 20.61 -6.09 19.18
N GLY A 194 19.52 -6.78 19.52
CA GLY A 194 19.60 -8.15 20.07
C GLY A 194 20.05 -9.21 19.04
N GLN A 195 19.85 -8.95 17.75
CA GLN A 195 20.35 -9.80 16.64
C GLN A 195 21.79 -9.48 16.24
N PHE A 196 22.45 -8.52 16.89
CA PHE A 196 23.90 -8.35 16.87
C PHE A 196 24.53 -9.03 18.10
N PRO A 197 24.57 -10.37 18.19
CA PRO A 197 25.37 -11.00 19.24
C PRO A 197 26.84 -10.63 19.01
N SER A 198 27.61 -10.51 20.09
CA SER A 198 29.06 -10.31 20.07
C SER A 198 29.86 -11.45 19.38
N GLN A 199 29.18 -12.41 18.75
CA GLN A 199 29.74 -13.50 17.98
C GLN A 199 29.45 -13.35 16.47
N TYR A 200 30.28 -12.54 15.82
CA TYR A 200 30.92 -12.77 14.50
C TYR A 200 30.12 -13.46 13.36
N LYS A 201 28.84 -13.15 13.16
CA LYS A 201 28.24 -13.30 11.82
C LYS A 201 27.65 -11.95 11.38
N PRO A 202 28.29 -11.23 10.44
CA PRO A 202 27.67 -10.05 9.87
C PRO A 202 26.33 -10.46 9.24
N LEU A 203 25.28 -9.65 9.46
CA LEU A 203 24.01 -9.86 8.79
C LEU A 203 24.26 -9.95 7.27
N SER A 204 23.51 -10.82 6.59
CA SER A 204 23.63 -10.88 5.13
C SER A 204 23.28 -9.50 4.55
N PRO A 205 23.95 -9.07 3.46
CA PRO A 205 23.65 -7.79 2.82
C PRO A 205 22.15 -7.61 2.50
N PHE A 206 21.45 -8.73 2.27
CA PHE A 206 20.01 -8.81 2.11
C PHE A 206 19.23 -8.32 3.34
N VAL A 207 19.55 -8.85 4.53
CA VAL A 207 18.85 -8.46 5.76
C VAL A 207 19.16 -6.99 6.11
N GLN A 208 20.40 -6.55 5.88
CA GLN A 208 20.79 -5.15 6.10
C GLN A 208 20.03 -4.17 5.19
N ALA A 209 19.88 -4.49 3.90
CA ALA A 209 19.09 -3.68 2.96
C ALA A 209 17.61 -3.62 3.36
N LEU A 210 17.03 -4.77 3.75
CA LEU A 210 15.65 -4.84 4.23
C LEU A 210 15.43 -3.98 5.48
N TYR A 211 16.36 -3.98 6.43
CA TYR A 211 16.27 -3.12 7.62
C TYR A 211 16.41 -1.64 7.30
N ARG A 212 17.36 -1.25 6.43
CA ARG A 212 17.54 0.14 6.01
C ARG A 212 16.26 0.71 5.38
N ASP A 213 15.68 -0.01 4.44
CA ASP A 213 14.42 0.37 3.78
C ASP A 213 13.28 0.48 4.79
N SER A 214 13.25 -0.43 5.78
CA SER A 214 12.25 -0.42 6.84
C SER A 214 12.39 0.78 7.77
N ILE A 215 13.61 1.15 8.17
CA ILE A 215 13.86 2.32 9.03
C ILE A 215 13.46 3.61 8.31
N LEU A 216 13.84 3.77 7.03
CA LEU A 216 13.45 4.93 6.24
C LEU A 216 11.92 5.04 6.12
N PHE A 217 11.24 3.91 5.93
CA PHE A 217 9.79 3.85 5.97
C PHE A 217 9.22 4.34 7.32
N PHE A 218 9.69 3.80 8.45
CA PHE A 218 9.21 4.19 9.78
C PHE A 218 9.46 5.67 10.08
N VAL A 219 10.63 6.21 9.71
CA VAL A 219 10.97 7.62 9.89
C VAL A 219 10.05 8.52 9.08
N GLY A 220 9.77 8.15 7.82
CA GLY A 220 8.84 8.89 6.97
C GLY A 220 7.42 8.92 7.53
N VAL A 221 6.93 7.78 8.04
CA VAL A 221 5.61 7.71 8.69
C VAL A 221 5.58 8.60 9.93
N LEU A 222 6.56 8.45 10.81
CA LEU A 222 6.66 9.22 12.05
C LEU A 222 6.68 10.74 11.79
N ALA A 223 7.45 11.17 10.78
CA ALA A 223 7.51 12.58 10.38
C ALA A 223 6.16 13.08 9.86
N GLY A 224 5.46 12.28 9.05
CA GLY A 224 4.11 12.61 8.55
C GLY A 224 3.07 12.71 9.67
N THR A 225 3.05 11.75 10.59
CA THR A 225 2.15 11.76 11.75
C THR A 225 2.46 12.92 12.69
N PHE A 226 3.75 13.21 12.92
CA PHE A 226 4.16 14.37 13.73
C PHE A 226 3.76 15.71 13.10
N PHE A 227 3.91 15.85 11.76
CA PHE A 227 3.46 17.04 11.05
C PHE A 227 1.94 17.22 11.13
N ASN A 228 1.20 16.11 11.07
CA ASN A 228 -0.25 16.11 11.23
C ASN A 228 -0.66 16.55 12.64
N LEU A 229 -0.12 15.89 13.68
CA LEU A 229 -0.32 16.27 15.08
C LEU A 229 -0.02 17.75 15.31
N SER A 230 1.12 18.25 14.82
CA SER A 230 1.53 19.64 15.00
C SER A 230 0.53 20.61 14.36
N SER A 231 0.05 20.29 13.16
CA SER A 231 -0.93 21.12 12.45
C SER A 231 -2.26 21.18 13.19
N TRP A 232 -2.72 20.05 13.71
CA TRP A 232 -3.97 19.96 14.48
C TRP A 232 -3.88 20.59 15.87
N VAL A 233 -2.71 20.57 16.52
CA VAL A 233 -2.51 21.25 17.82
C VAL A 233 -2.46 22.77 17.63
N ILE A 234 -1.62 23.24 16.70
CA ILE A 234 -1.34 24.68 16.51
C ILE A 234 -2.55 25.38 15.88
N TYR A 235 -3.23 24.75 14.92
CA TYR A 235 -4.29 25.35 14.12
C TYR A 235 -5.67 24.73 14.38
N ASN A 236 -5.94 24.21 15.57
CA ASN A 236 -7.18 23.50 15.93
C ASN A 236 -8.48 24.26 15.58
N ALA A 237 -8.46 25.60 15.61
CA ALA A 237 -9.62 26.45 15.35
C ALA A 237 -9.64 27.06 13.93
N ARG A 238 -8.79 26.59 13.01
CA ARG A 238 -8.65 27.16 11.65
C ARG A 238 -8.59 26.06 10.59
N PRO A 239 -9.06 26.32 9.36
CA PRO A 239 -8.94 25.37 8.24
C PRO A 239 -7.50 24.97 7.90
N ARG A 240 -6.51 25.74 8.34
CA ARG A 240 -5.09 25.45 8.17
C ARG A 240 -4.69 24.08 8.74
N ASN A 241 -5.39 23.53 9.72
CA ASN A 241 -5.13 22.17 10.24
C ASN A 241 -5.11 21.10 9.12
N TYR A 242 -5.97 21.24 8.10
CA TYR A 242 -6.09 20.32 6.96
C TYR A 242 -4.85 20.29 6.04
N MET A 243 -3.92 21.26 6.13
CA MET A 243 -2.77 21.34 5.21
C MET A 243 -1.86 20.10 5.29
N SER A 244 -1.85 19.45 6.46
CA SER A 244 -1.03 18.28 6.73
C SER A 244 -1.68 16.96 6.31
N ASP A 245 -3.00 16.91 6.15
CA ASP A 245 -3.73 15.66 5.98
C ASP A 245 -3.32 14.96 4.68
N LEU A 246 -3.45 15.65 3.55
CA LEU A 246 -3.16 15.06 2.24
C LEU A 246 -1.68 14.69 2.09
N ILE A 247 -0.77 15.59 2.47
CA ILE A 247 0.67 15.37 2.31
C ILE A 247 1.17 14.24 3.21
N SER A 248 0.68 14.14 4.46
CA SER A 248 1.02 13.02 5.34
C SER A 248 0.47 11.71 4.77
N THR A 249 -0.79 11.68 4.32
CA THR A 249 -1.34 10.48 3.67
C THR A 249 -0.56 10.09 2.41
N ALA A 250 -0.10 11.06 1.61
CA ALA A 250 0.72 10.81 0.43
C ALA A 250 2.07 10.20 0.79
N VAL A 251 2.83 10.82 1.70
CA VAL A 251 4.14 10.33 2.17
C VAL A 251 4.01 8.89 2.63
N VAL A 252 2.98 8.59 3.42
CA VAL A 252 2.85 7.27 4.01
C VAL A 252 2.38 6.23 2.98
N SER A 253 1.52 6.61 2.02
CA SER A 253 1.17 5.76 0.88
C SER A 253 2.38 5.45 0.00
N ILE A 254 3.20 6.45 -0.33
CA ILE A 254 4.45 6.30 -1.09
C ILE A 254 5.40 5.35 -0.37
N ALA A 255 5.59 5.57 0.93
CA ALA A 255 6.43 4.75 1.76
C ALA A 255 5.96 3.29 1.71
N GLY A 256 4.66 3.02 1.89
CA GLY A 256 4.10 1.66 1.83
C GLY A 256 4.21 1.00 0.46
N GLN A 257 4.09 1.77 -0.62
CA GLN A 257 4.23 1.29 -2.00
C GLN A 257 5.67 0.87 -2.31
N ARG A 258 6.64 1.75 -2.06
CA ARG A 258 8.08 1.47 -2.26
C ARG A 258 8.52 0.24 -1.48
N LEU A 259 7.99 0.11 -0.28
CA LEU A 259 8.25 -1.00 0.60
C LEU A 259 7.77 -2.34 0.04
N SER A 260 6.54 -2.35 -0.47
CA SER A 260 5.92 -3.53 -1.08
C SER A 260 6.66 -3.94 -2.35
N LEU A 261 7.06 -2.97 -3.17
CA LEU A 261 7.85 -3.19 -4.38
C LEU A 261 9.26 -3.71 -4.06
N SER A 262 9.95 -3.11 -3.08
CA SER A 262 11.27 -3.56 -2.62
C SER A 262 11.22 -5.03 -2.18
N MET A 263 10.21 -5.42 -1.39
CA MET A 263 10.03 -6.80 -0.96
C MET A 263 9.82 -7.78 -2.12
N ARG A 264 9.03 -7.41 -3.14
CA ARG A 264 8.84 -8.24 -4.35
C ARG A 264 10.10 -8.36 -5.18
N LYS A 265 10.81 -7.24 -5.39
CA LYS A 265 12.07 -7.19 -6.12
C LYS A 265 13.14 -8.06 -5.45
N MET A 266 13.17 -8.05 -4.13
CA MET A 266 14.04 -8.90 -3.33
C MET A 266 13.70 -10.39 -3.44
N ASN A 267 12.41 -10.75 -3.38
CA ASN A 267 11.98 -12.15 -3.52
C ASN A 267 12.33 -12.72 -4.90
N LEU A 268 12.16 -11.91 -5.96
CA LEU A 268 12.56 -12.29 -7.32
C LEU A 268 14.05 -12.60 -7.41
N ARG A 269 14.92 -11.68 -6.92
CA ARG A 269 16.38 -11.88 -6.89
C ARG A 269 16.79 -13.12 -6.10
N MET A 270 16.11 -13.41 -4.99
CA MET A 270 16.39 -14.59 -4.18
C MET A 270 16.07 -15.87 -4.95
N THR A 271 14.93 -15.89 -5.65
CA THR A 271 14.51 -17.02 -6.48
C THR A 271 15.49 -17.25 -7.63
N GLU A 272 15.94 -16.19 -8.30
CA GLU A 272 16.96 -16.26 -9.37
C GLU A 272 18.31 -16.80 -8.87
N LEU A 273 18.76 -16.35 -7.70
CA LEU A 273 20.00 -16.84 -7.07
C LEU A 273 19.91 -18.33 -6.74
N THR A 274 18.79 -18.78 -6.16
CA THR A 274 18.56 -20.19 -5.86
C THR A 274 18.49 -21.04 -7.13
N ALA A 275 17.84 -20.55 -8.19
CA ALA A 275 17.80 -21.22 -9.49
C ALA A 275 19.20 -21.33 -10.13
N SER A 276 19.99 -20.26 -10.10
CA SER A 276 21.37 -20.25 -10.60
C SER A 276 22.28 -21.22 -9.82
N GLN A 277 22.14 -21.28 -8.50
CA GLN A 277 22.86 -22.24 -7.66
C GLN A 277 22.48 -23.68 -8.00
N MET A 278 21.18 -23.97 -8.16
CA MET A 278 20.72 -25.29 -8.57
C MET A 278 21.25 -25.68 -9.96
N SER A 279 21.25 -24.76 -10.93
CA SER A 279 21.82 -25.00 -12.27
C SER A 279 23.29 -25.40 -12.19
N LYS A 280 24.10 -24.67 -11.40
CA LYS A 280 25.53 -25.00 -11.23
C LYS A 280 25.75 -26.37 -10.59
N ILE A 281 24.92 -26.75 -9.64
CA ILE A 281 25.00 -28.08 -8.99
C ILE A 281 24.66 -29.17 -10.02
N ILE A 282 23.63 -28.97 -10.84
CA ILE A 282 23.27 -29.89 -11.91
C ILE A 282 24.42 -30.02 -12.92
N ASP A 283 24.99 -28.90 -13.38
CA ASP A 283 26.13 -28.91 -14.31
C ASP A 283 27.36 -29.62 -13.72
N GLN A 284 27.63 -29.44 -12.42
CA GLN A 284 28.70 -30.15 -11.73
C GLN A 284 28.44 -31.65 -11.66
N GLN A 285 27.20 -32.07 -11.38
CA GLN A 285 26.83 -33.50 -11.36
C GLN A 285 26.92 -34.14 -12.75
N ILE A 286 26.46 -33.46 -13.80
CA ILE A 286 26.57 -33.92 -15.18
C ILE A 286 28.04 -34.11 -15.57
N ASN A 287 28.89 -33.13 -15.25
CA ASN A 287 30.32 -33.19 -15.56
C ASN A 287 31.09 -34.23 -14.73
N ALA A 288 30.56 -34.65 -13.58
CA ALA A 288 31.16 -35.67 -12.72
C ALA A 288 30.84 -37.11 -13.14
N ILE A 289 29.88 -37.33 -14.05
CA ILE A 289 29.51 -38.67 -14.56
C ILE A 289 30.47 -39.05 -15.70
N PRO A 290 31.35 -40.06 -15.52
CA PRO A 290 32.23 -40.52 -16.59
C PRO A 290 31.38 -41.23 -17.67
N GLY A 291 31.26 -40.63 -18.85
CA GLY A 291 30.55 -41.21 -20.00
C GLY A 291 29.67 -40.24 -20.81
N LEU A 292 29.24 -39.12 -20.21
CA LEU A 292 28.42 -38.09 -20.90
C LEU A 292 29.23 -37.15 -21.80
N ARG A 293 30.57 -37.22 -21.76
CA ARG A 293 31.46 -36.32 -22.50
C ARG A 293 31.55 -36.59 -24.01
N GLY A 294 30.97 -37.71 -24.49
CA GLY A 294 31.14 -38.18 -25.88
C GLY A 294 29.89 -38.15 -26.77
N GLY A 295 28.71 -37.84 -26.23
CA GLY A 295 27.46 -37.82 -26.99
C GLY A 295 27.03 -36.40 -27.34
N GLY A 296 27.67 -35.78 -28.34
CA GLY A 296 27.16 -34.55 -28.91
C GLY A 296 25.77 -34.81 -29.51
N LEU A 297 24.74 -34.19 -28.96
CA LEU A 297 23.45 -34.03 -29.64
C LEU A 297 23.66 -33.07 -30.81
N VAL A 298 24.06 -33.63 -31.96
CA VAL A 298 23.94 -32.97 -33.25
C VAL A 298 22.44 -32.93 -33.56
N MET A 299 21.85 -31.74 -33.56
CA MET A 299 20.57 -31.52 -34.24
C MET A 299 20.83 -31.70 -35.74
N GLU A 300 20.30 -32.78 -36.31
CA GLU A 300 20.32 -33.03 -37.75
C GLU A 300 19.23 -32.18 -38.41
N ASP A 301 19.66 -31.36 -39.37
CA ASP A 301 18.87 -30.40 -40.12
C ASP A 301 18.13 -31.14 -41.25
N GLU A 302 16.80 -31.21 -41.17
CA GLU A 302 15.96 -31.91 -42.15
C GLU A 302 15.72 -30.98 -43.35
N SER A 303 16.56 -31.08 -44.38
CA SER A 303 16.31 -30.48 -45.69
C SER A 303 16.61 -31.47 -46.82
N THR A 304 15.68 -31.53 -47.79
CA THR A 304 15.66 -32.29 -49.05
C THR A 304 15.06 -33.71 -49.03
N LEU A 305 13.75 -33.78 -49.26
CA LEU A 305 13.05 -34.96 -49.79
C LEU A 305 12.77 -34.72 -51.28
N ASP A 306 13.57 -35.36 -52.14
CA ASP A 306 13.27 -35.52 -53.56
C ASP A 306 12.36 -36.72 -53.81
N VAL A 307 11.63 -36.59 -54.90
CA VAL A 307 10.51 -37.36 -55.41
C VAL A 307 10.90 -38.79 -55.83
N GLU A 308 9.93 -39.72 -55.75
CA GLU A 308 9.60 -40.77 -56.74
C GLU A 308 9.54 -42.23 -56.22
N ASN A 309 8.34 -42.70 -55.82
CA ASN A 309 7.62 -43.80 -56.49
C ASN A 309 6.31 -44.19 -55.77
N THR A 310 5.23 -44.29 -56.55
CA THR A 310 3.87 -44.77 -56.21
C THR A 310 3.69 -46.23 -56.68
N PRO A 311 2.53 -46.93 -56.55
CA PRO A 311 1.46 -46.96 -55.52
C PRO A 311 0.92 -48.42 -55.20
N ARG A 312 0.06 -48.59 -54.17
CA ARG A 312 -1.28 -49.25 -54.23
C ARG A 312 -1.96 -49.48 -52.84
N LEU A 313 -3.27 -49.19 -52.83
CA LEU A 313 -4.37 -49.39 -51.84
C LEU A 313 -4.71 -50.88 -51.51
N PRO A 314 -5.72 -51.25 -50.66
CA PRO A 314 -6.71 -50.44 -49.88
C PRO A 314 -7.05 -50.91 -48.41
N SER A 315 -7.79 -50.03 -47.71
CA SER A 315 -8.94 -50.22 -46.78
C SER A 315 -8.92 -51.26 -45.64
N GLU A 316 -9.22 -50.78 -44.42
CA GLU A 316 -10.40 -51.17 -43.59
C GLU A 316 -10.16 -50.75 -42.13
N THR A 317 -11.05 -49.97 -41.54
CA THR A 317 -11.68 -50.31 -40.24
C THR A 317 -12.79 -49.33 -39.88
N GLU A 318 -13.93 -49.95 -39.55
CA GLU A 318 -15.24 -49.39 -39.26
C GLU A 318 -15.33 -48.64 -37.92
N ILE A 319 -16.27 -47.70 -37.93
CA ILE A 319 -16.93 -47.03 -36.82
C ILE A 319 -17.88 -48.02 -36.12
N CYS A 320 -17.96 -48.02 -34.78
CA CYS A 320 -19.23 -48.20 -34.07
C CYS A 320 -19.21 -47.61 -32.64
N GLU A 321 -20.28 -46.88 -32.36
CA GLU A 321 -20.68 -46.19 -31.12
C GLU A 321 -21.64 -47.09 -30.26
N PRO A 322 -22.25 -46.64 -29.14
CA PRO A 322 -22.43 -47.44 -27.92
C PRO A 322 -23.89 -47.83 -27.57
N SER A 323 -24.04 -48.68 -26.55
CA SER A 323 -25.27 -48.98 -25.77
C SER A 323 -24.83 -49.84 -24.56
N GLY A 324 -25.29 -49.77 -23.32
CA GLY A 324 -26.48 -49.20 -22.71
C GLY A 324 -26.96 -50.16 -21.59
N SER A 325 -27.08 -49.64 -20.36
CA SER A 325 -27.98 -50.09 -19.25
C SER A 325 -27.69 -51.33 -18.36
N ASN A 326 -27.93 -51.11 -17.05
CA ASN A 326 -28.51 -51.98 -16.00
C ASN A 326 -27.64 -52.54 -14.84
N ILE A 327 -27.64 -51.81 -13.70
CA ILE A 327 -28.23 -52.10 -12.35
C ILE A 327 -28.61 -53.60 -12.11
N PRO A 328 -28.36 -54.24 -10.92
CA PRO A 328 -28.88 -53.82 -9.61
C PRO A 328 -28.09 -54.04 -8.31
N ASP A 329 -28.54 -53.25 -7.33
CA ASP A 329 -28.62 -53.36 -5.86
C ASP A 329 -28.10 -54.64 -5.16
N VAL A 330 -27.30 -54.44 -4.09
CA VAL A 330 -27.54 -54.81 -2.67
C VAL A 330 -26.72 -53.88 -1.79
#